data_AF-A0AA93ALQ4-F1
#
_entry.id   AF-A0AA93ALQ4-F1
#
_cell.length_a   1.000
_cell.length_b   1.000
_cell.length_c   1.000
_cell.angle_alpha   90.00
_cell.angle_beta   90.00
_cell.angle_gamma   90.00
#
_symmetry.space_group_name_H-M   'P 1'
#
loop_
_entity.id
_entity.type
_entity.pdbx_description
1 polymer ?
#
loop_
_entity_poly.entity_id
_entity_poly.type
_entity_poly.pdbx_seq_one_letter_code
_entity_poly.pdbx_strand_id
1 'polypeptide(L)' 'MSEESHKILSLKMDEELYEKTIKFIDQKGLKNLNIKKVQFQFRTGYFRAARVVERIRLEKGVTGTKINKD' A
#
# COMPACT_ATOMS: atom_id res chain seq x y z
N MET A 1 24.04 -1.37 11.56
CA MET A 1 22.64 -0.87 11.65
C MET A 1 21.93 -1.69 12.72
N SER A 2 21.30 -1.05 13.71
CA SER A 2 20.52 -1.77 14.73
C SER A 2 19.16 -2.20 14.18
N GLU A 3 18.55 -3.22 14.77
CA GLU A 3 17.19 -3.67 14.41
C GLU A 3 16.17 -2.52 14.48
N GLU A 4 16.31 -1.65 15.48
CA GLU A 4 15.47 -0.47 15.66
C GLU A 4 15.60 0.53 14.49
N SER A 5 16.84 0.76 14.03
CA SER A 5 17.08 1.62 12.85
C SER A 5 16.44 1.04 11.58
N HIS A 6 16.48 -0.28 11.41
CA HIS A 6 15.81 -0.97 10.30
C HIS A 6 14.28 -0.85 10.38
N LYS A 7 13.72 -0.97 11.58
CA LYS A 7 12.27 -0.83 11.81
C LYS A 7 11.81 0.60 11.49
N ILE A 8 12.51 1.61 11.99
CA ILE A 8 12.21 3.03 11.71
C ILE A 8 12.29 3.30 10.21
N LEU A 9 13.33 2.82 9.53
CA LEU A 9 13.47 2.98 8.09
C LEU A 9 12.31 2.32 7.34
N SER A 10 11.94 1.10 7.71
CA SER A 10 10.82 0.40 7.08
C SER A 10 9.50 1.16 7.26
N LEU A 11 9.24 1.73 8.43
CA LEU A 11 8.03 2.51 8.69
C LEU A 11 8.01 3.78 7.82
N LYS A 12 9.12 4.50 7.72
CA LYS A 12 9.24 5.68 6.85
C LYS A 12 8.97 5.34 5.38
N MET A 13 9.50 4.22 4.90
CA MET A 13 9.25 3.75 3.53
C MET A 13 7.79 3.37 3.28
N ASP A 14 7.13 2.79 4.28
CA ASP A 14 5.71 2.44 4.19
C ASP A 14 4.84 3.73 4.16
N GLU A 15 5.18 4.74 4.97
CA GLU A 15 4.48 6.05 4.96
C GLU A 15 4.64 6.78 3.61
N GLU A 16 5.86 6.80 3.07
CA GLU A 16 6.12 7.41 1.76
C GLU A 16 5.31 6.71 0.65
N LEU A 17 5.23 5.38 0.70
CA LEU A 17 4.44 4.61 -0.25
C LEU A 17 2.94 4.87 -0.07
N TYR A 18 2.46 5.02 1.16
CA TYR A 18 1.06 5.37 1.45
C TYR A 18 0.68 6.69 0.76
N GLU A 19 1.43 7.76 1.01
CA GLU A 19 1.18 9.09 0.44
C GLU A 19 1.17 9.08 -1.09
N LYS A 20 2.13 8.38 -1.69
CA LYS A 20 2.18 8.20 -3.16
C LYS A 20 0.98 7.42 -3.68
N THR A 21 0.53 6.39 -2.95
CA THR A 21 -0.59 5.55 -3.35
C THR A 21 -1.91 6.30 -3.28
N ILE A 22 -2.13 7.13 -2.25
CA ILE A 22 -3.31 8.01 -2.17
C ILE A 22 -3.36 8.96 -3.37
N LYS A 23 -2.27 9.67 -3.65
CA LYS A 23 -2.19 10.58 -4.82
C LYS A 23 -2.46 9.84 -6.13
N PHE A 24 -1.95 8.62 -6.27
CA PHE A 24 -2.20 7.78 -7.44
C PHE A 24 -3.66 7.38 -7.59
N ILE A 25 -4.35 7.04 -6.49
CA ILE A 25 -5.78 6.72 -6.49
C ILE A 25 -6.59 7.94 -6.95
N ASP A 26 -6.31 9.10 -6.38
CA ASP A 26 -7.03 10.35 -6.68
C ASP A 26 -6.81 10.77 -8.15
N GLN A 27 -5.55 10.72 -8.64
CA GLN A 27 -5.20 11.05 -10.03
C GLN A 27 -5.83 10.11 -11.06
N LYS A 28 -6.04 8.84 -10.72
CA LYS A 28 -6.56 7.82 -11.63
C LYS A 28 -8.04 7.52 -11.40
N GLY A 29 -8.69 8.16 -10.43
CA GLY A 29 -10.07 7.91 -10.05
C GLY A 29 -10.34 6.45 -9.68
N LEU A 30 -9.39 5.79 -9.00
CA LEU A 30 -9.49 4.35 -8.74
C LEU A 30 -10.52 4.05 -7.65
N LYS A 31 -11.59 3.35 -8.04
CA LYS A 31 -12.58 2.82 -7.09
C LYS A 31 -12.11 1.53 -6.39
N ASN A 32 -11.18 0.80 -7.02
CA ASN A 32 -10.64 -0.46 -6.50
C ASN A 32 -9.11 -0.41 -6.45
N LEU A 33 -8.53 -0.75 -5.29
CA LEU A 33 -7.10 -0.78 -5.07
C LEU A 33 -6.61 -2.23 -4.90
N ASN A 34 -5.71 -2.66 -5.80
CA ASN A 34 -5.09 -3.99 -5.77
C ASN A 34 -3.61 -3.89 -5.40
N ILE A 35 -3.13 -4.79 -4.54
CA ILE A 35 -1.73 -4.93 -4.13
C ILE A 35 -0.78 -5.01 -5.33
N LYS A 36 -1.10 -5.84 -6.35
CA LYS A 36 -0.26 -5.97 -7.55
C LYS A 36 -0.10 -4.63 -8.27
N LYS A 37 -1.16 -3.81 -8.31
CA LYS A 37 -1.12 -2.50 -8.97
C LYS A 37 -0.14 -1.57 -8.25
N VAL A 38 -0.17 -1.55 -6.91
CA VAL A 38 0.77 -0.78 -6.09
C VAL A 38 2.20 -1.30 -6.23
N GLN A 39 2.40 -2.63 -6.25
CA GLN A 39 3.73 -3.22 -6.50
C GLN A 39 4.32 -2.79 -7.84
N PHE A 40 3.57 -2.92 -8.94
CA PHE A 40 4.05 -2.59 -10.27
C PHE A 40 4.26 -1.07 -10.44
N GLN A 41 3.34 -0.26 -9.93
CA GLN A 41 3.40 1.20 -10.06
C GLN A 41 4.62 1.79 -9.33
N PHE A 42 4.94 1.28 -8.14
CA PHE A 42 5.99 1.83 -7.29
C PHE A 42 7.22 0.93 -7.13
N ARG A 43 7.30 -0.17 -7.89
CA ARG A 43 8.38 -1.17 -7.84
C ARG A 43 8.76 -1.57 -6.41
N THR A 44 7.75 -1.94 -5.63
CA THR A 44 7.90 -2.30 -4.21
C THR A 44 7.62 -3.78 -3.95
N GLY A 45 8.15 -4.29 -2.83
CA GLY A 45 7.91 -5.66 -2.39
C GLY A 45 6.45 -5.92 -2.01
N TYR A 46 6.01 -7.18 -2.15
CA TYR A 46 4.63 -7.59 -1.91
C TYR A 46 4.13 -7.21 -0.51
N PHE A 47 4.89 -7.56 0.52
CA PHE A 47 4.48 -7.31 1.91
C PHE A 47 4.30 -5.82 2.21
N ARG A 48 5.20 -4.98 1.70
CA ARG A 48 5.09 -3.52 1.87
C ARG A 48 3.87 -2.96 1.14
N ALA A 49 3.65 -3.37 -0.11
CA ALA A 49 2.44 -2.99 -0.85
C ALA A 49 1.16 -3.46 -0.15
N ALA A 50 1.16 -4.70 0.37
CA ALA A 50 0.02 -5.26 1.08
C ALA A 50 -0.34 -4.43 2.32
N ARG A 51 0.63 -4.10 3.18
CA ARG A 51 0.40 -3.27 4.38
C ARG A 51 -0.20 -1.90 4.04
N VAL A 52 0.35 -1.23 3.03
CA VAL A 52 -0.15 0.09 2.59
C VAL A 52 -1.56 -0.02 2.02
N VAL A 53 -1.83 -1.02 1.18
CA VAL A 53 -3.16 -1.23 0.60
C VAL A 53 -4.18 -1.56 1.69
N GLU A 54 -3.84 -2.43 2.64
CA GLU A 54 -4.67 -2.76 3.80
C GLU A 54 -5.07 -1.49 4.57
N ARG A 55 -4.07 -0.65 4.91
CA ARG A 55 -4.28 0.62 5.61
C ARG A 55 -5.22 1.55 4.84
N ILE A 56 -5.00 1.73 3.54
CA ILE A 56 -5.85 2.60 2.71
C ILE A 56 -7.29 2.08 2.65
N ARG A 57 -7.48 0.76 2.55
CA ARG A 57 -8.83 0.15 2.54
C ARG A 57 -9.56 0.39 3.86
N LEU A 58 -8.87 0.27 4.99
CA LEU A 58 -9.42 0.54 6.32
C LEU A 58 -9.79 2.01 6.51
N GLU A 59 -8.91 2.93 6.10
CA GLU A 59 -9.10 4.37 6.33
C GLU A 59 -10.08 5.02 5.35
N LYS A 60 -10.04 4.63 4.05
CA LYS A 60 -10.80 5.29 2.98
C LYS A 60 -11.99 4.50 2.48
N GLY A 61 -12.24 3.30 3.01
CA GLY A 61 -13.36 2.45 2.58
C GLY A 61 -13.25 1.99 1.11
N VAL A 62 -12.05 2.07 0.51
CA VAL A 62 -11.80 1.58 -0.85
C VAL A 62 -11.94 0.06 -0.82
N THR A 63 -12.87 -0.51 -1.57
CA THR A 63 -13.08 -1.96 -1.57
C THR A 63 -11.91 -2.66 -2.24
N GLY A 64 -11.34 -3.66 -1.56
CA GLY A 64 -10.56 -4.69 -2.25
C GLY A 64 -11.49 -5.54 -3.11
N THR A 65 -11.02 -6.02 -4.26
CA THR A 65 -11.63 -7.21 -4.86
C THR A 65 -11.71 -8.26 -3.76
N LYS A 66 -12.92 -8.64 -3.35
CA LYS A 66 -13.14 -9.76 -2.43
C LYS A 66 -12.31 -10.92 -2.97
N ILE A 67 -11.24 -11.25 -2.27
CA ILE A 67 -10.58 -12.53 -2.48
C ILE A 67 -11.58 -13.49 -1.85
N ASN A 68 -12.45 -14.09 -2.66
CA ASN A 68 -13.21 -15.25 -2.19
C ASN A 68 -12.15 -16.24 -1.67
N LYS A 69 -12.23 -16.54 -0.37
CA LYS A 69 -11.55 -17.69 0.20
C LYS A 69 -12.38 -18.89 -0.26
N ASP A 70 -12.03 -19.45 -1.42
CA ASP A 70 -12.28 -20.85 -1.74
C ASP A 70 -11.06 -21.66 -1.32
#